data_AF-A0A212LI48-F1
#
_entry.id   AF-A0A212LI48-F1
#
_cell.length_a   1.000
_cell.length_b   1.000
_cell.length_c   1.000
_cell.angle_alpha   90.00
_cell.angle_beta   90.00
_cell.angle_gamma   90.00
#
_symmetry.space_group_name_H-M   'P 1'
#
loop_
_entity.id
_entity.type
_entity.pdbx_description
1 polymer ?
#
loop_
_entity_poly.entity_id
_entity_poly.type
_entity_poly.pdbx_seq_one_letter_code
_entity_poly.pdbx_strand_id
1 'polypeptide(L)'
;MRWRRVEIKAAVVPPKFWNQHSAIAPDGFSEMSFIPPALFPVVLLVASNLFMTFAWYGHLRYPNKPLWAVVLISWSIALVEYCLAVPANRYGFRIYSAAELKTMQEVITLAIFMVFSALYLKQPITLNHVIGFAFIALGAFFIFKGPIRL
;
A
#
# COMPACT_ATOMS: atom_id res chain seq x y z
N MET A 1 37.85 -22.74 -3.36
CA MET A 1 36.84 -22.02 -4.17
C MET A 1 36.03 -21.12 -3.25
N ARG A 2 36.29 -19.81 -3.31
CA ARG A 2 35.73 -18.77 -2.41
C ARG A 2 35.12 -17.70 -3.31
N TRP A 3 33.79 -17.68 -3.39
CA TRP A 3 33.02 -16.68 -4.12
C TRP A 3 33.29 -15.29 -3.51
N ARG A 4 33.97 -14.43 -4.27
CA ARG A 4 34.22 -13.03 -3.89
C ARG A 4 32.98 -12.22 -4.27
N ARG A 5 32.24 -11.83 -3.24
CA ARG A 5 31.16 -10.85 -3.21
C ARG A 5 31.52 -9.66 -4.13
N VAL A 6 30.87 -9.57 -5.29
CA VAL A 6 30.92 -8.35 -6.12
C VAL A 6 30.01 -7.35 -5.41
N GLU A 7 30.61 -6.45 -4.63
CA GLU A 7 29.90 -5.29 -4.09
C GLU A 7 29.49 -4.39 -5.26
N ILE A 8 28.25 -4.54 -5.73
CA ILE A 8 27.61 -3.53 -6.58
C ILE A 8 27.26 -2.35 -5.67
N LYS A 9 28.27 -1.52 -5.36
CA LYS A 9 28.02 -0.12 -4.98
C LYS A 9 27.72 0.64 -6.26
N ALA A 10 26.50 0.48 -6.77
CA ALA A 10 25.96 1.42 -7.72
C ALA A 10 25.72 2.73 -6.97
N ALA A 11 26.74 3.60 -6.95
CA ALA A 11 26.54 5.00 -6.63
C ALA A 11 25.68 5.57 -7.76
N VAL A 12 24.36 5.55 -7.57
CA VAL A 12 23.42 6.31 -8.40
C VAL A 12 23.67 7.77 -8.06
N VAL A 13 24.65 8.38 -8.72
CA VAL A 13 24.82 9.83 -8.72
C VAL A 13 23.67 10.37 -9.55
N PRO A 14 22.69 11.09 -8.96
CA PRO A 14 21.58 11.63 -9.74
C PRO A 14 22.14 12.61 -10.79
N PRO A 15 21.60 12.63 -12.01
CA PRO A 15 22.01 13.59 -13.04
C PRO A 15 21.91 15.02 -12.52
N LYS A 16 22.89 15.88 -12.81
CA LYS A 16 22.97 17.27 -12.30
C LYS A 16 21.67 18.09 -12.45
N PHE A 17 20.85 17.78 -13.44
CA PHE A 17 19.54 18.38 -13.67
C PHE A 17 18.54 18.17 -12.50
N TRP A 18 18.65 17.06 -11.76
CA TRP A 18 17.82 16.77 -10.58
C TRP A 18 18.14 17.65 -9.36
N ASN A 19 19.30 18.30 -9.35
CA ASN A 19 19.72 19.18 -8.25
C ASN A 19 19.22 20.62 -8.43
N GLN A 20 18.63 20.97 -9.58
CA GLN A 20 18.30 22.35 -9.91
C GLN A 20 16.82 22.71 -9.69
N HIS A 21 15.95 21.71 -9.53
CA HIS A 21 14.51 21.89 -9.30
C HIS A 21 14.02 21.42 -7.92
N SER A 22 14.91 20.93 -7.06
CA SER A 22 14.57 20.42 -5.72
C SER A 22 14.51 21.51 -4.63
N ALA A 23 14.72 22.77 -4.98
CA ALA A 23 14.85 23.86 -4.02
C ALA A 23 13.55 24.62 -3.67
N ILE A 24 12.44 24.47 -4.42
CA ILE A 24 11.18 25.15 -4.08
C ILE A 24 10.00 24.29 -4.53
N ALA A 25 9.64 23.29 -3.73
CA ALA A 25 8.22 23.11 -3.47
C ALA A 25 8.00 23.88 -2.17
N PRO A 26 7.33 25.04 -2.18
CA PRO A 26 6.64 25.44 -0.97
C PRO A 26 5.82 24.21 -0.62
N ASP A 27 5.90 23.78 0.62
CA ASP A 27 5.06 22.82 1.28
C ASP A 27 3.59 23.27 1.26
N GLY A 28 3.05 23.65 0.09
CA GLY A 28 1.67 24.05 -0.12
C GLY A 28 0.67 22.93 0.13
N PHE A 29 1.13 21.69 0.37
CA PHE A 29 0.28 20.63 0.93
C PHE A 29 0.07 20.76 2.44
N SER A 30 1.01 21.35 3.18
CA SER A 30 0.87 21.60 4.62
C SER A 30 -0.15 22.71 4.91
N GLU A 31 -0.27 23.67 3.98
CA GLU A 31 -1.24 24.77 4.02
C GLU A 31 -2.67 24.34 3.63
N MET A 32 -2.85 23.21 2.91
CA MET A 32 -4.14 22.79 2.34
C MET A 32 -4.83 21.61 3.03
N SER A 33 -4.23 21.00 4.06
CA SER A 33 -4.78 19.77 4.65
C SER A 33 -5.03 19.87 6.15
N PHE A 34 -6.31 19.72 6.53
CA PHE A 34 -6.74 19.57 7.93
C PHE A 34 -6.31 18.25 8.59
N ILE A 35 -5.52 17.41 7.88
CA ILE A 35 -5.15 16.05 8.29
C ILE A 35 -3.67 16.03 8.65
N PRO A 36 -3.27 15.47 9.81
CA PRO A 36 -1.87 15.35 10.19
C PRO A 36 -1.03 14.68 9.08
N PRO A 37 0.20 15.16 8.80
CA PRO A 37 1.04 14.61 7.73
C PRO A 37 1.30 13.10 7.83
N ALA A 38 1.31 12.54 9.04
CA ALA A 38 1.44 11.10 9.28
C ALA A 38 0.16 10.31 8.93
N LEU A 39 -1.02 10.92 9.08
CA LEU A 39 -2.31 10.27 8.83
C LEU A 39 -2.70 10.31 7.34
N PHE A 40 -2.22 11.33 6.61
CA PHE A 40 -2.52 11.48 5.18
C PHE A 40 -2.15 10.26 4.32
N PRO A 41 -0.95 9.65 4.43
CA PRO A 41 -0.62 8.40 3.75
C PRO A 41 -1.57 7.26 4.11
N VAL A 42 -1.95 7.14 5.38
CA VAL A 42 -2.83 6.06 5.85
C VAL A 42 -4.22 6.19 5.23
N VAL A 43 -4.79 7.39 5.20
CA VAL A 43 -6.10 7.66 4.58
C VAL A 43 -6.08 7.32 3.09
N LEU A 44 -5.03 7.74 2.39
CA LEU A 44 -4.88 7.41 0.97
C LEU A 44 -4.71 5.90 0.75
N LEU A 45 -3.92 5.21 1.59
CA LEU A 45 -3.76 3.75 1.51
C LEU A 45 -5.08 3.01 1.77
N VAL A 46 -5.90 3.47 2.71
CA VAL A 46 -7.24 2.90 2.96
C VAL A 46 -8.13 3.09 1.74
N ALA A 47 -8.21 4.30 1.20
CA ALA A 47 -9.00 4.59 0.01
C ALA A 47 -8.53 3.76 -1.20
N SER A 48 -7.21 3.67 -1.41
CA SER A 48 -6.59 2.85 -2.47
C SER A 48 -7.00 1.38 -2.35
N ASN A 49 -6.86 0.80 -1.15
CA ASN A 49 -7.17 -0.62 -0.95
C ASN A 49 -8.66 -0.95 -1.14
N LEU A 50 -9.58 0.01 -0.93
CA LEU A 50 -10.99 -0.18 -1.30
C LEU A 50 -11.12 -0.41 -2.81
N PHE A 51 -10.57 0.49 -3.64
CA PHE A 51 -10.56 0.32 -5.09
C PHE A 51 -9.86 -0.97 -5.52
N MET A 52 -8.72 -1.28 -4.92
CA MET A 52 -7.98 -2.51 -5.22
C MET A 52 -8.81 -3.77 -4.95
N THR A 53 -9.48 -3.81 -3.80
CA THR A 53 -10.34 -4.95 -3.41
C THR A 53 -11.49 -5.13 -4.40
N PHE A 54 -12.12 -4.04 -4.85
CA PHE A 54 -13.15 -4.11 -5.89
C PHE A 54 -12.59 -4.54 -7.25
N ALA A 55 -11.41 -4.04 -7.64
CA ALA A 55 -10.76 -4.44 -8.89
C ALA A 55 -10.47 -5.94 -8.93
N TRP A 56 -9.97 -6.51 -7.82
CA TRP A 56 -9.61 -7.93 -7.74
C TRP A 56 -10.79 -8.87 -7.48
N TYR A 57 -11.74 -8.49 -6.63
CA TYR A 57 -12.74 -9.41 -6.11
C TYR A 57 -14.19 -8.98 -6.40
N GLY A 58 -14.42 -7.72 -6.80
CA GLY A 58 -15.75 -7.19 -7.10
C GLY A 58 -16.51 -8.02 -8.13
N HIS A 59 -15.80 -8.49 -9.16
CA HIS A 59 -16.39 -9.28 -10.23
C HIS A 59 -16.81 -10.70 -9.79
N LEU A 60 -16.34 -11.21 -8.64
CA LEU A 60 -16.72 -12.54 -8.14
C LEU A 60 -18.23 -12.64 -7.84
N ARG A 61 -18.90 -11.49 -7.64
CA ARG A 61 -20.36 -11.42 -7.52
C ARG A 61 -21.09 -11.70 -8.84
N TYR A 62 -20.40 -11.58 -9.97
CA TYR A 62 -20.95 -11.69 -11.33
C TYR A 62 -20.17 -12.71 -12.18
N PRO A 63 -20.21 -14.00 -11.83
CA PRO A 63 -19.37 -15.02 -12.48
C PRO A 63 -19.70 -15.24 -13.96
N ASN A 64 -20.92 -14.90 -14.41
CA ASN A 64 -21.40 -15.14 -15.77
C ASN A 64 -21.08 -13.97 -16.74
N LYS A 65 -20.07 -13.15 -16.45
CA LYS A 65 -19.66 -12.03 -17.30
C LYS A 65 -18.46 -12.42 -18.17
N PRO A 66 -18.36 -11.91 -19.42
CA PRO A 66 -17.25 -12.25 -20.28
C PRO A 66 -15.93 -11.73 -19.69
N LEU A 67 -14.91 -12.60 -19.68
CA LEU A 67 -13.64 -12.35 -18.99
C LEU A 67 -12.94 -11.07 -19.49
N TRP A 68 -12.98 -10.80 -20.80
CA TRP A 68 -12.37 -9.60 -21.38
C TRP A 68 -12.97 -8.30 -20.80
N ALA A 69 -14.29 -8.28 -20.58
CA ALA A 69 -14.96 -7.11 -20.02
C ALA A 69 -14.63 -6.94 -18.54
N VAL A 70 -14.58 -8.05 -17.79
CA VAL A 70 -14.15 -8.05 -16.39
C VAL A 70 -12.74 -7.50 -16.25
N VAL A 71 -11.80 -7.97 -17.07
CA VAL A 71 -10.40 -7.50 -17.05
C VAL A 71 -10.31 -6.00 -17.33
N LEU A 72 -11.01 -5.48 -18.34
CA LEU A 72 -10.99 -4.04 -18.67
C LEU A 72 -11.59 -3.18 -17.56
N ILE A 73 -12.69 -3.63 -16.95
CA ILE A 73 -13.33 -2.92 -15.83
C ILE A 73 -12.39 -2.92 -14.61
N SER A 74 -11.86 -4.09 -14.24
CA SER A 74 -10.91 -4.23 -13.14
C SER A 74 -9.67 -3.35 -13.34
N TRP A 75 -9.14 -3.29 -14.56
CA TRP A 75 -8.02 -2.42 -14.89
C TRP A 75 -8.37 -0.93 -14.76
N SER A 76 -9.57 -0.54 -15.20
CA SER A 76 -10.05 0.85 -15.07
C SER A 76 -10.19 1.27 -13.60
N ILE A 77 -10.64 0.36 -12.74
CA ILE A 77 -10.71 0.59 -11.28
C ILE A 77 -9.31 0.67 -10.67
N ALA A 78 -8.40 -0.22 -11.07
CA ALA A 78 -7.01 -0.22 -10.61
C ALA A 78 -6.26 1.06 -11.02
N LEU A 79 -6.63 1.70 -12.14
CA LEU A 79 -6.04 2.98 -12.52
C LEU A 79 -6.35 4.08 -11.49
N VAL A 80 -7.59 4.13 -10.99
CA VAL A 80 -8.00 5.09 -9.94
C VAL A 80 -7.27 4.80 -8.63
N GLU A 81 -7.11 3.51 -8.31
CA GLU A 81 -6.31 3.06 -7.17
C GLU A 81 -4.87 3.60 -7.25
N TYR A 82 -4.21 3.46 -8.40
CA TYR A 82 -2.84 3.95 -8.57
C TYR A 82 -2.70 5.46 -8.37
N CYS A 83 -3.73 6.24 -8.75
CA CYS A 83 -3.77 7.68 -8.48
C CYS A 83 -3.74 8.01 -6.98
N LEU A 84 -4.10 7.08 -6.10
CA LEU A 84 -4.06 7.22 -4.64
C LEU A 84 -2.82 6.57 -4.03
N ALA A 85 -2.50 5.33 -4.43
CA ALA A 85 -1.36 4.57 -3.92
C ALA A 85 -0.02 5.27 -4.19
N VAL A 86 0.17 5.83 -5.38
CA VAL A 86 1.45 6.46 -5.75
C VAL A 86 1.73 7.70 -4.88
N PRO A 87 0.80 8.67 -4.73
CA PRO A 87 0.95 9.76 -3.77
C PRO A 87 1.10 9.29 -2.33
N ALA A 88 0.30 8.30 -1.88
CA ALA A 88 0.36 7.78 -0.51
C ALA A 88 1.78 7.31 -0.15
N ASN A 89 2.38 6.51 -1.01
CA ASN A 89 3.73 6.00 -0.79
C ASN A 89 4.79 7.09 -0.95
N ARG A 90 4.64 7.99 -1.93
CA ARG A 90 5.62 9.06 -2.17
C ARG A 90 5.69 10.04 -1.01
N TYR A 91 4.54 10.47 -0.49
CA TYR A 91 4.48 11.35 0.68
C TYR A 91 4.78 10.61 1.97
N GLY A 92 4.28 9.39 2.11
CA GLY A 92 4.53 8.54 3.28
C GLY A 92 6.00 8.21 3.46
N PHE A 93 6.78 8.04 2.39
CA PHE A 93 8.21 7.71 2.48
C PHE A 93 9.07 8.83 3.08
N ARG A 94 8.50 10.03 3.28
CA ARG A 94 9.14 11.12 4.01
C ARG A 94 9.10 10.94 5.54
N ILE A 95 8.20 10.07 6.02
CA ILE A 95 7.89 9.89 7.45
C ILE A 95 8.12 8.44 7.88
N TYR A 96 7.73 7.49 7.01
CA TYR A 96 7.82 6.05 7.23
C TYR A 96 8.87 5.43 6.30
N SER A 97 9.50 4.35 6.75
CA SER A 97 10.31 3.49 5.89
C SER A 97 9.44 2.73 4.88
N ALA A 98 10.07 2.23 3.80
CA ALA A 98 9.38 1.40 2.81
C ALA A 98 8.77 0.13 3.43
N ALA A 99 9.45 -0.46 4.42
CA ALA A 99 8.97 -1.63 5.13
C ALA A 99 7.69 -1.32 5.92
N GLU A 100 7.66 -0.20 6.64
CA GLU A 100 6.48 0.25 7.39
C GLU A 100 5.30 0.57 6.47
N LEU A 101 5.53 1.28 5.35
CA LEU A 101 4.47 1.57 4.37
C LEU A 101 3.86 0.31 3.78
N LYS A 102 4.71 -0.63 3.36
CA LYS A 102 4.24 -1.91 2.83
C LYS A 102 3.47 -2.69 3.88
N THR A 103 3.96 -2.69 5.11
CA THR A 103 3.31 -3.38 6.23
C THR A 103 1.93 -2.79 6.52
N MET A 104 1.80 -1.47 6.57
CA MET A 104 0.49 -0.82 6.71
C MET A 104 -0.44 -1.20 5.57
N GLN A 105 0.07 -1.22 4.33
CA GLN A 105 -0.72 -1.61 3.17
C GLN A 105 -1.23 -3.06 3.27
N GLU A 106 -0.41 -4.00 3.77
CA GLU A 106 -0.82 -5.40 4.01
C GLU A 106 -1.83 -5.53 5.17
N VAL A 107 -1.68 -4.77 6.24
CA VAL A 107 -2.67 -4.78 7.34
C VAL A 107 -4.01 -4.20 6.86
N ILE A 108 -3.96 -3.08 6.14
CA ILE A 108 -5.14 -2.38 5.60
C ILE A 108 -5.86 -3.25 4.56
N THR A 109 -5.14 -3.86 3.62
CA THR A 109 -5.75 -4.69 2.57
C THR A 109 -6.52 -5.87 3.16
N LEU A 110 -5.95 -6.52 4.17
CA LEU A 110 -6.57 -7.67 4.81
C LEU A 110 -7.79 -7.28 5.66
N ALA A 111 -7.71 -6.16 6.39
CA ALA A 111 -8.84 -5.63 7.14
C ALA A 111 -10.01 -5.26 6.22
N ILE A 112 -9.73 -4.57 5.12
CA ILE A 112 -10.73 -4.21 4.10
C ILE A 112 -11.29 -5.47 3.44
N PHE A 113 -10.43 -6.43 3.07
CA PHE A 113 -10.85 -7.66 2.43
C PHE A 113 -11.78 -8.48 3.33
N MET A 114 -11.54 -8.52 4.64
CA MET A 114 -12.42 -9.20 5.60
C MET A 114 -13.82 -8.56 5.61
N VAL A 115 -13.90 -7.23 5.69
CA VAL A 115 -15.17 -6.50 5.64
C VAL A 115 -15.86 -6.69 4.29
N PHE A 116 -15.12 -6.62 3.20
CA PHE A 116 -15.62 -6.85 1.85
C PHE A 116 -16.16 -8.28 1.67
N SER A 117 -15.43 -9.29 2.14
CA SER A 117 -15.85 -10.69 2.07
C SER A 117 -17.16 -10.92 2.81
N ALA A 118 -17.31 -10.34 4.01
CA ALA A 118 -18.52 -10.44 4.81
C ALA A 118 -19.72 -9.70 4.19
N LEU A 119 -19.52 -8.45 3.76
CA LEU A 119 -20.62 -7.58 3.32
C LEU A 119 -20.98 -7.76 1.83
N TYR A 120 -19.98 -7.87 0.96
CA TYR A 120 -20.16 -7.93 -0.49
C TYR A 120 -20.26 -9.37 -1.01
N LEU A 121 -19.34 -10.26 -0.60
CA LEU A 121 -19.37 -11.66 -1.01
C LEU A 121 -20.31 -12.53 -0.17
N LYS A 122 -20.74 -12.04 1.00
CA LYS A 122 -21.58 -12.76 1.97
C LYS A 122 -20.95 -14.07 2.46
N GLN A 123 -19.63 -14.10 2.59
CA GLN A 123 -18.90 -15.24 3.13
C GLN A 123 -18.74 -15.10 4.65
N PRO A 124 -18.88 -16.19 5.43
CA PRO A 124 -18.76 -16.12 6.88
C PRO A 124 -17.32 -15.84 7.30
N ILE A 125 -17.14 -14.92 8.25
CA ILE A 125 -15.85 -14.71 8.93
C ILE A 125 -15.68 -15.85 9.94
N THR A 126 -14.68 -16.69 9.73
CA THR A 126 -14.34 -17.78 10.64
C THR A 126 -13.35 -17.31 11.71
N LEU A 127 -13.29 -18.04 12.83
CA LEU A 127 -12.32 -17.78 13.88
C LEU A 127 -10.87 -17.90 13.37
N ASN A 128 -10.62 -18.80 12.42
CA ASN A 128 -9.31 -18.95 11.79
C ASN A 128 -8.87 -17.68 11.06
N HIS A 129 -9.80 -16.97 10.41
CA HIS A 129 -9.48 -15.68 9.77
C HIS A 129 -9.05 -14.65 10.82
N VAL A 130 -9.78 -14.55 11.93
CA VAL A 130 -9.47 -13.62 13.02
C VAL A 130 -8.09 -13.92 13.63
N ILE A 131 -7.81 -15.19 13.91
CA ILE A 131 -6.51 -15.62 14.44
C ILE A 131 -5.39 -15.29 13.44
N GLY A 132 -5.58 -15.61 12.16
CA GLY A 132 -4.61 -15.28 11.12
C GLY A 132 -4.30 -13.78 11.06
N PHE A 133 -5.33 -12.92 11.12
CA PHE A 133 -5.14 -11.47 11.16
C PHE A 133 -4.44 -10.98 12.43
N ALA A 134 -4.69 -11.60 13.58
CA ALA A 134 -4.00 -11.27 14.82
C ALA A 134 -2.49 -11.54 14.71
N PHE A 135 -2.08 -12.64 14.08
CA PHE A 135 -0.66 -12.93 13.80
C PHE A 135 -0.03 -11.92 12.83
N ILE A 136 -0.79 -11.44 11.85
CA ILE A 136 -0.30 -10.43 10.91
C ILE A 136 -0.12 -9.08 11.62
N ALA A 137 -1.06 -8.70 12.49
CA ALA A 137 -0.92 -7.51 13.33
C ALA A 137 0.29 -7.62 14.28
N LEU A 138 0.54 -8.80 14.84
CA LEU A 138 1.75 -9.07 15.63
C LEU A 138 3.03 -8.91 14.79
N GLY A 139 3.05 -9.42 13.55
CA GLY A 139 4.15 -9.20 12.62
C GLY A 139 4.38 -7.71 12.34
N ALA A 140 3.31 -6.95 12.14
CA ALA A 140 3.38 -5.51 11.94
C ALA A 140 4.01 -4.80 13.16
N PHE A 141 3.63 -5.16 14.38
CA PHE A 141 4.23 -4.61 15.60
C PHE A 141 5.76 -4.74 15.61
N PHE A 142 6.32 -5.88 15.21
CA PHE A 142 7.77 -6.06 15.14
C PHE A 142 8.44 -5.20 14.08
N ILE A 143 7.79 -4.96 12.95
CA ILE A 143 8.32 -4.10 11.89
C ILE A 143 8.41 -2.64 12.37
N PHE A 144 7.40 -2.17 13.10
CA PHE A 144 7.39 -0.81 13.67
C PHE A 144 8.27 -0.66 14.91
N LYS A 145 8.52 -1.73 15.68
CA LYS A 145 9.39 -1.69 16.87
C LYS A 145 10.86 -1.46 16.53
N GLY A 146 11.29 -1.77 15.31
CA GLY A 146 12.69 -1.67 14.88
C GLY A 146 13.53 -2.91 15.22
N PRO A 147 14.85 -2.90 14.90
CA PRO A 147 15.70 -4.08 14.96
C PRO A 147 15.79 -4.65 16.38
N ILE A 148 15.51 -5.95 16.53
CA ILE A 148 15.75 -6.66 17.79
C ILE A 148 17.26 -6.74 17.98
N ARG A 149 17.78 -5.97 18.94
CA ARG A 149 19.16 -6.14 19.41
C ARG A 149 19.16 -7.32 20.37
N LEU A 150 19.58 -8.48 19.88
CA LEU A 150 19.90 -9.66 20.68
C LEU A 150 21.29 -9.52 21.30
#